data_AF-A0A7K0ZB28-F1
#
_entry.id   AF-A0A7K0ZB28-F1
#
_cell.length_a   1.000
_cell.length_b   1.000
_cell.length_c   1.000
_cell.angle_alpha   90.00
_cell.angle_beta   90.00
_cell.angle_gamma   90.00
#
_symmetry.space_group_name_H-M   'P 1'
#
loop_
_entity.id
_entity.type
_entity.pdbx_description
1 polymer ?
#
loop_
_entity_poly.entity_id
_entity_poly.type
_entity_poly.pdbx_seq_one_letter_code
_entity_poly.pdbx_strand_id
1 'polypeptide(L)'
;MWRRLFSPKWLCIHIGVLALIVLMINLGFWQLHRLDAKRAFNSQVTARSTFEPVPVSKILSKDAEVTSLEWRKVIVEGIYVPSESVTIINRSQDG
;
A
#
# COMPACT_ATOMS: atom_id res chain seq x y z
N MET A 1 37.50 -36.21 16.66
CA MET A 1 37.33 -34.75 16.48
C MET A 1 35.89 -34.32 16.10
N TRP A 2 35.01 -35.22 15.62
CA TRP A 2 33.62 -34.91 15.23
C TRP A 2 32.59 -34.91 16.38
N ARG A 3 32.94 -35.44 17.55
CA ARG A 3 32.03 -35.59 18.71
C ARG A 3 31.50 -34.28 19.27
N ARG A 4 32.14 -33.13 19.01
CA ARG A 4 31.65 -31.82 19.48
C ARG A 4 30.46 -31.30 18.67
N LEU A 5 30.31 -31.74 17.41
CA LEU A 5 29.18 -31.34 16.54
C LEU A 5 27.86 -31.99 16.96
N PHE A 6 27.92 -33.14 17.64
CA PHE A 6 26.77 -33.85 18.20
C PHE A 6 26.54 -33.58 19.69
N SER A 7 27.17 -32.55 20.25
CA SER A 7 26.77 -32.07 21.58
C SER A 7 25.37 -31.43 21.46
N PRO A 8 24.47 -31.63 22.43
CA PRO A 8 23.10 -31.08 22.38
C PRO A 8 23.05 -29.59 22.08
N LYS A 9 24.07 -28.84 22.51
CA LYS A 9 24.20 -27.39 22.26
C LYS A 9 24.40 -27.07 20.78
N TRP A 10 25.20 -27.86 20.05
CA TRP A 10 25.44 -27.64 18.62
C TRP A 10 24.23 -28.02 17.77
N LEU A 11 23.50 -29.07 18.16
CA LEU A 11 22.25 -29.44 17.50
C LEU A 11 21.20 -28.32 17.61
N CYS A 12 21.05 -27.71 18.79
CA CYS A 12 20.15 -26.56 18.97
C CYS A 12 20.54 -25.37 18.10
N ILE A 13 21.83 -25.07 17.95
CA ILE A 13 22.30 -23.99 17.07
C ILE A 13 21.91 -24.28 15.61
N HIS A 14 22.15 -25.49 15.12
CA HIS A 14 21.79 -25.86 13.74
C HIS A 14 20.28 -25.77 13.50
N ILE A 15 19.47 -26.25 14.44
CA ILE A 15 18.01 -26.11 14.37
C ILE A 15 17.61 -24.63 14.34
N GLY A 16 18.24 -23.80 15.19
CA GLY A 16 18.00 -22.36 15.21
C GLY A 16 18.36 -21.68 13.90
N VAL A 17 19.49 -22.03 13.29
CA VAL A 17 19.91 -21.52 11.98
C VAL A 17 18.93 -21.95 10.88
N LEU A 18 18.50 -23.22 10.88
CA LEU A 18 17.51 -23.70 9.93
C LEU A 18 16.16 -22.98 10.08
N ALA A 19 15.70 -22.78 11.32
CA ALA A 19 14.49 -22.01 11.60
C ALA A 19 14.62 -20.56 11.12
N LEU A 20 15.79 -19.93 11.33
CA LEU A 20 16.05 -18.57 10.85
C LEU A 20 16.05 -18.50 9.32
N ILE A 21 16.65 -19.47 8.63
CA ILE A 21 16.64 -19.54 7.16
C ILE A 21 15.19 -19.61 6.65
N VAL A 22 14.38 -20.50 7.22
CA VAL A 22 12.96 -20.62 6.86
C VAL A 22 12.22 -19.30 7.11
N LEU A 23 12.45 -18.65 8.25
CA LEU A 23 11.86 -17.34 8.55
C LEU A 23 12.25 -16.29 7.51
N MET A 24 13.54 -16.18 7.18
CA MET A 24 14.04 -15.19 6.21
C MET A 24 13.47 -15.42 4.81
N ILE A 25 13.31 -16.67 4.39
CA ILE A 25 12.67 -17.01 3.11
C ILE A 25 11.20 -16.56 3.10
N ASN A 26 10.45 -16.85 4.17
CA ASN A 26 9.06 -16.42 4.30
C ASN A 26 8.92 -14.89 4.29
N LEU A 27 9.82 -14.18 4.97
CA LEU A 27 9.87 -12.72 4.93
C LEU A 27 10.23 -12.18 3.55
N GLY A 28 11.13 -12.84 2.82
CA GLY A 28 11.44 -12.50 1.43
C GLY A 28 10.21 -12.63 0.53
N PHE A 29 9.47 -13.73 0.63
CA PHE A 29 8.20 -13.87 -0.08
C PHE A 29 7.19 -12.81 0.35
N TRP A 30 7.06 -12.53 1.65
CA TRP A 30 6.17 -11.48 2.14
C TRP A 30 6.51 -10.11 1.53
N GLN A 31 7.81 -9.78 1.40
CA GLN A 31 8.25 -8.55 0.76
C GLN A 31 7.83 -8.47 -0.71
N LEU A 32 7.94 -9.57 -1.47
CA LEU A 32 7.49 -9.63 -2.87
C LEU A 32 5.97 -9.45 -2.99
N HIS A 33 5.18 -10.19 -2.19
CA HIS A 33 3.73 -10.02 -2.18
C HIS A 33 3.32 -8.59 -1.81
N ARG A 34 4.01 -7.98 -0.83
CA ARG A 34 3.76 -6.60 -0.42
C ARG A 34 4.13 -5.61 -1.52
N LEU A 35 5.20 -5.86 -2.28
CA LEU A 35 5.57 -5.06 -3.44
C LEU A 35 4.50 -5.13 -4.53
N ASP A 36 4.03 -6.32 -4.85
CA ASP A 36 3.00 -6.51 -5.89
C ASP A 36 1.70 -5.83 -5.50
N ALA A 37 1.27 -5.94 -4.24
CA ALA A 37 0.11 -5.21 -3.72
C ALA A 37 0.27 -3.68 -3.88
N LYS A 38 1.46 -3.14 -3.55
CA LYS A 38 1.74 -1.70 -3.75
C LYS A 38 1.75 -1.31 -5.22
N ARG A 39 2.33 -2.14 -6.10
CA ARG A 39 2.36 -1.89 -7.55
C ARG A 39 0.96 -1.89 -8.15
N ALA A 40 0.12 -2.85 -7.78
CA ALA A 40 -1.27 -2.93 -8.24
C ALA A 40 -2.06 -1.69 -7.80
N PHE A 41 -1.93 -1.29 -6.53
CA PHE A 41 -2.55 -0.07 -6.02
C PHE A 41 -2.07 1.17 -6.75
N ASN A 42 -0.75 1.38 -6.85
CA ASN A 42 -0.19 2.54 -7.54
C ASN A 42 -0.60 2.60 -9.01
N SER A 43 -0.59 1.46 -9.71
CA SER A 43 -1.04 1.38 -11.11
C SER A 43 -2.50 1.82 -11.25
N GLN A 44 -3.38 1.41 -10.34
CA GLN A 44 -4.77 1.86 -10.33
C GLN A 44 -4.88 3.38 -10.08
N VAL A 45 -4.17 3.91 -9.09
CA VAL A 45 -4.16 5.34 -8.77
C VAL A 45 -3.64 6.15 -9.96
N THR A 46 -2.52 5.77 -10.55
CA THR A 46 -1.93 6.44 -11.71
C THR A 46 -2.85 6.39 -12.93
N ALA A 47 -3.42 5.23 -13.24
CA ALA A 47 -4.34 5.10 -14.38
C ALA A 47 -5.60 5.96 -14.22
N ARG A 48 -6.06 6.17 -12.98
CA ARG A 48 -7.26 6.99 -12.72
C ARG A 48 -6.95 8.48 -12.62
N SER A 49 -5.77 8.84 -12.16
CA SER A 49 -5.35 10.24 -12.02
C SER A 49 -4.96 10.91 -13.34
N THR A 50 -4.76 10.13 -14.40
CA THR A 50 -4.52 10.60 -15.77
C THR A 50 -5.79 10.87 -16.57
N PHE A 51 -6.97 10.48 -16.08
CA PHE A 51 -8.22 10.85 -16.73
C PHE A 51 -8.43 12.36 -16.70
N GLU A 52 -9.04 12.87 -17.76
CA GLU A 52 -9.47 14.27 -17.83
C GLU A 52 -10.43 14.58 -16.67
N PRO A 53 -10.16 15.64 -15.88
CA PRO A 53 -11.03 16.02 -14.79
C PRO A 53 -12.44 16.38 -15.28
N VAL A 54 -13.45 15.84 -14.61
CA VAL A 54 -14.85 16.12 -14.92
C VAL A 54 -15.56 16.81 -13.74
N PRO A 55 -16.60 17.63 -13.99
CA PRO A 55 -17.39 18.20 -12.92
C PRO A 55 -17.93 17.13 -11.98
N VAL A 56 -17.79 17.36 -10.68
CA VAL A 56 -18.18 16.43 -9.62
C VAL A 56 -19.64 15.97 -9.73
N SER A 57 -20.51 16.88 -10.16
CA SER A 57 -21.95 16.64 -10.36
C SER A 57 -22.28 15.64 -11.48
N LYS A 58 -21.35 15.39 -12.42
CA LYS A 58 -21.56 14.45 -13.53
C LYS A 58 -21.27 13.00 -13.16
N ILE A 59 -20.50 12.76 -12.10
CA ILE A 59 -20.05 11.42 -11.72
C ILE A 59 -20.61 10.95 -10.38
N LEU A 60 -20.94 11.88 -9.48
CA LEU A 60 -21.63 11.54 -8.24
C LEU A 60 -23.13 11.43 -8.52
N SER A 61 -23.57 10.21 -8.79
CA SER A 61 -24.98 9.81 -8.70
C SER A 61 -25.18 8.95 -7.45
N LYS A 62 -26.44 8.83 -6.99
CA LYS A 62 -26.80 8.03 -5.82
C LYS A 62 -26.45 6.54 -5.98
N ASP A 63 -26.43 6.07 -7.22
CA ASP A 63 -26.16 4.67 -7.59
C ASP A 63 -24.72 4.47 -8.12
N ALA A 64 -23.87 5.49 -8.04
CA ALA A 64 -22.49 5.38 -8.53
C ALA A 64 -21.69 4.41 -7.66
N GLU A 65 -21.01 3.48 -8.30
CA GLU A 65 -20.08 2.58 -7.63
C GLU A 65 -18.85 3.37 -7.17
N VAL A 66 -18.79 3.71 -5.88
CA VAL A 66 -17.75 4.58 -5.29
C VAL A 66 -16.34 4.08 -5.59
N THR A 67 -16.12 2.77 -5.54
CA THR A 67 -14.83 2.13 -5.83
C THR A 67 -14.34 2.40 -7.26
N SER A 68 -15.23 2.66 -8.21
CA SER A 68 -14.87 3.02 -9.59
C SER A 68 -14.41 4.49 -9.73
N LEU A 69 -14.81 5.35 -8.78
CA LEU A 69 -14.54 6.79 -8.78
C LEU A 69 -13.31 7.17 -7.95
N GLU A 70 -12.84 6.31 -7.05
CA GLU A 70 -11.66 6.58 -6.21
C GLU A 70 -10.44 6.98 -7.07
N TRP A 71 -9.68 7.95 -6.58
CA TRP A 71 -8.44 8.45 -7.21
C TRP A 71 -8.63 9.16 -8.56
N ARG A 72 -9.87 9.46 -8.97
CA ARG A 72 -10.14 10.34 -10.12
C ARG A 72 -10.06 11.81 -9.74
N LYS A 73 -9.52 12.61 -10.65
CA LYS A 73 -9.55 14.08 -10.55
C LYS A 73 -10.95 14.58 -10.94
N VAL A 74 -11.41 15.59 -10.22
CA VAL A 74 -12.72 16.21 -10.44
C VAL A 74 -12.62 17.73 -10.37
N ILE A 75 -13.55 18.40 -11.02
CA ILE A 75 -13.71 19.86 -10.94
C ILE A 75 -14.86 20.15 -9.99
N VAL A 76 -14.61 21.01 -9.01
CA VAL A 76 -15.62 21.50 -8.05
C VAL A 76 -15.60 23.02 -8.11
N GLU A 77 -16.77 23.61 -8.31
CA GLU A 77 -16.98 25.06 -8.29
C GLU A 77 -17.83 25.41 -7.08
N GLY A 78 -17.50 26.51 -6.42
CA GLY A 78 -18.18 26.95 -5.20
C GLY A 78 -17.59 28.23 -4.64
N ILE A 79 -18.14 28.67 -3.52
CA ILE A 79 -17.70 29.88 -2.80
C ILE A 79 -17.08 29.44 -1.48
N TYR A 80 -15.91 29.98 -1.14
CA TYR A 80 -15.27 29.71 0.13
C TYR A 80 -16.07 30.33 1.28
N VAL A 81 -16.25 29.56 2.37
CA VAL A 81 -16.92 29.99 3.60
C VAL A 81 -15.88 30.05 4.72
N PRO A 82 -15.30 31.23 5.03
CA PRO A 82 -14.19 31.34 5.97
C PRO A 82 -14.50 30.82 7.38
N SER A 83 -15.75 30.95 7.82
CA SER A 83 -16.23 30.47 9.13
C SER A 83 -16.25 28.95 9.27
N GLU A 84 -16.14 28.21 8.17
CA GLU A 84 -16.17 26.74 8.11
C GLU A 84 -14.89 26.17 7.47
N SER A 85 -13.78 26.88 7.59
CA SER A 85 -12.49 26.43 7.04
C SER A 85 -11.87 25.30 7.88
N VAL A 86 -11.29 24.32 7.19
CA VAL A 86 -10.57 23.20 7.80
C VAL A 86 -9.14 23.18 7.26
N THR A 87 -8.16 23.02 8.15
CA THR A 87 -6.76 22.86 7.76
C THR A 87 -6.50 21.43 7.31
N ILE A 88 -6.14 21.26 6.04
CA ILE A 88 -5.70 19.97 5.52
C ILE A 88 -4.21 19.80 5.84
N ILE A 89 -3.89 18.83 6.69
CA ILE A 89 -2.53 18.37 6.93
C ILE A 89 -2.22 17.17 6.01
N ASN A 90 -0.95 16.99 5.63
CA ASN A 90 -0.48 15.88 4.81
C ASN A 90 -1.04 15.85 3.37
N ARG A 91 -0.93 16.98 2.65
CA ARG A 91 -1.20 17.04 1.21
C ARG A 91 0.01 16.50 0.44
N SER A 92 -0.17 15.45 -0.37
CA SER A 92 0.85 15.04 -1.33
C SER A 92 1.11 16.18 -2.33
N GLN A 93 2.36 16.62 -2.47
CA GLN A 93 2.71 17.77 -3.32
C GLN A 93 2.84 17.40 -4.80
N ASP A 94 3.10 16.13 -5.13
CA ASP A 94 3.37 15.68 -6.50
C ASP A 94 2.63 14.40 -6.91
N GLY A 95 1.68 13.91 -6.08
CA GLY A 95 1.06 12.60 -6.25
C GLY A 95 1.78 11.53 -5.43
#